data_AF-A0A0B1T437-F1
#
_entry.id   AF-A0A0B1T437-F1
#
_cell.length_a   1.000
_cell.length_b   1.000
_cell.length_c   1.000
_cell.angle_alpha   90.00
_cell.angle_beta   90.00
_cell.angle_gamma   90.00
#
_symmetry.space_group_name_H-M   'P 1'
#
loop_
_entity.id
_entity.type
_entity.pdbx_description
1 polymer ?
#
loop_
_entity_poly.entity_id
_entity_poly.type
_entity_poly.pdbx_seq_one_letter_code
_entity_poly.pdbx_strand_id
1 'polypeptide(L)' 'MGTPLGPVKINLGDKIKDQFVVKKKIGEGACGQVYLVNVVDKNGKTKAKAAMKVEPLMKSKDDEILKMEIFVLKKIQK' A
#
# COMPACT_ATOMS: atom_id res chain seq x y z
N MET A 1 -3.31 -11.54 18.78
CA MET A 1 -3.68 -10.86 17.52
C MET A 1 -3.36 -9.39 17.71
N GLY A 2 -2.43 -8.84 16.91
CA GLY A 2 -1.99 -7.46 17.04
C GLY A 2 -3.15 -6.48 16.99
N THR A 3 -3.12 -5.48 17.87
CA THR A 3 -4.15 -4.43 17.86
C THR A 3 -3.73 -3.32 16.90
N PRO A 4 -4.52 -3.01 15.87
CA PRO A 4 -4.24 -1.87 15.01
C PRO A 4 -4.35 -0.57 15.80
N LEU A 5 -3.47 0.39 15.51
CA LEU A 5 -3.50 1.74 16.08
C LEU A 5 -4.71 2.55 15.58
N GLY A 6 -5.25 2.19 14.43
CA GLY A 6 -6.44 2.80 13.87
C GLY A 6 -6.77 2.22 12.50
N PRO A 7 -7.96 2.56 11.96
CA PRO A 7 -8.33 2.16 10.62
C PRO A 7 -7.45 2.85 9.58
N VAL A 8 -7.11 2.13 8.52
CA VAL A 8 -6.52 2.71 7.31
C VAL A 8 -7.56 3.58 6.62
N LYS A 9 -7.22 4.85 6.35
CA LYS A 9 -8.04 5.75 5.54
C LYS A 9 -7.31 6.06 4.23
N ILE A 10 -7.81 5.52 3.13
CA ILE A 10 -7.34 5.76 1.76
C ILE A 10 -8.58 6.04 0.90
N ASN A 11 -8.58 7.15 0.20
CA ASN A 11 -9.66 7.56 -0.70
C ASN A 11 -9.23 7.50 -2.16
N LEU A 12 -10.23 7.43 -3.05
CA LEU A 12 -9.98 7.55 -4.49
C LEU A 12 -9.52 8.98 -4.81
N GLY A 13 -8.48 9.09 -5.64
CA GLY A 13 -7.86 10.37 -5.96
C GLY A 13 -6.72 10.78 -5.02
N ASP A 14 -6.55 10.11 -3.87
CA ASP A 14 -5.44 10.41 -2.96
C ASP A 14 -4.10 10.29 -3.67
N LYS A 15 -3.22 11.26 -3.39
CA LYS A 15 -1.81 11.26 -3.82
C LYS A 15 -0.94 10.73 -2.69
N ILE A 16 -0.28 9.60 -2.95
CA ILE A 16 0.65 8.99 -2.01
C ILE A 16 2.08 9.35 -2.44
N LYS A 17 2.79 10.08 -1.58
CA LYS A 17 4.19 10.52 -1.79
C LYS A 17 4.44 11.22 -3.14
N ASP A 18 3.42 11.91 -3.67
CA ASP A 18 3.39 12.57 -4.98
C ASP A 18 3.75 11.68 -6.19
N GLN A 19 3.74 10.36 -5.99
CA GLN A 19 4.18 9.37 -6.98
C GLN A 19 3.06 8.41 -7.38
N PHE A 20 2.04 8.26 -6.53
CA PHE A 20 0.95 7.33 -6.78
C PHE A 20 -0.39 8.03 -6.61
N VAL A 21 -1.29 7.84 -7.57
CA VAL A 21 -2.68 8.31 -7.49
C VAL A 21 -3.60 7.12 -7.35
N VAL A 22 -4.38 7.07 -6.27
CA VAL A 22 -5.33 5.98 -6.01
C VAL A 22 -6.49 6.05 -6.99
N LYS A 23 -6.74 4.94 -7.71
CA LYS A 23 -7.80 4.88 -8.74
C LYS A 23 -8.99 4.03 -8.35
N LYS A 24 -8.75 2.86 -7.78
CA LYS A 24 -9.82 1.91 -7.45
C LYS A 24 -9.36 0.95 -6.37
N LYS A 25 -10.24 0.59 -5.44
CA LYS A 25 -10.03 -0.57 -4.55
C LYS A 25 -10.24 -1.86 -5.35
N ILE A 26 -9.24 -2.72 -5.39
CA ILE A 26 -9.26 -3.97 -6.18
C ILE A 26 -9.36 -5.23 -5.33
N GLY A 27 -9.16 -5.13 -4.01
CA GLY A 27 -9.34 -6.26 -3.10
C GLY A 27 -9.28 -5.86 -1.63
N GLU A 28 -9.78 -6.74 -0.77
CA GLU A 28 -9.72 -6.66 0.68
C GLU A 28 -9.64 -8.06 1.26
N GLY A 29 -8.85 -8.23 2.31
CA GLY A 29 -8.72 -9.47 3.05
C GLY A 29 -8.39 -9.20 4.51
N ALA A 30 -8.11 -10.26 5.26
CA ALA A 30 -7.89 -10.18 6.71
C ALA A 30 -6.74 -9.23 7.11
N CYS A 31 -5.68 -9.14 6.29
CA CYS A 31 -4.50 -8.34 6.61
C CYS A 31 -4.55 -6.92 6.06
N GLY A 32 -5.54 -6.56 5.24
CA GLY A 32 -5.61 -5.21 4.69
C GLY A 32 -6.31 -5.12 3.33
N GLN A 33 -6.04 -4.02 2.65
CA GLN A 33 -6.72 -3.62 1.42
C GLN A 33 -5.72 -3.44 0.27
N VAL A 34 -6.17 -3.69 -0.95
CA VAL A 34 -5.35 -3.53 -2.15
C VAL A 34 -6.05 -2.56 -3.11
N TYR A 35 -5.27 -1.60 -3.61
CA TYR A 35 -5.74 -0.55 -4.52
C TYR A 35 -4.97 -0.59 -5.84
N LEU A 36 -5.65 -0.35 -6.95
CA LEU A 36 -5.03 0.05 -8.21
C LEU A 36 -4.60 1.51 -8.08
N VAL A 37 -3.32 1.77 -8.35
CA VAL A 37 -2.73 3.11 -8.38
C VAL A 37 -2.11 3.39 -9.74
N ASN A 38 -2.17 4.65 -10.15
CA ASN A 38 -1.35 5.15 -11.26
C ASN A 38 -0.03 5.66 -10.71
N VAL A 39 1.09 5.20 -11.27
CA VAL A 39 2.41 5.78 -11.05
C VAL A 39 2.50 7.05 -11.88
N VAL A 40 2.70 8.19 -11.24
CA VAL A 40 2.79 9.50 -11.88
C VAL A 40 4.22 10.02 -11.90
N ASP A 41 4.55 10.81 -12.92
CA ASP A 41 5.81 11.54 -12.99
C ASP A 41 5.73 12.92 -12.34
N LYS A 42 6.85 13.67 -12.38
CA LYS A 42 6.94 15.04 -11.84
C LYS A 42 5.94 16.01 -12.48
N ASN A 43 5.43 15.71 -13.67
CA ASN A 43 4.46 16.51 -14.40
C ASN A 43 3.02 16.01 -14.21
N GLY A 44 2.80 15.02 -13.32
CA GLY A 44 1.50 14.42 -13.05
C GLY A 44 0.98 13.49 -14.15
N LYS A 45 1.78 13.17 -15.16
CA LYS A 45 1.38 12.22 -16.21
C LYS A 45 1.52 10.79 -15.70
N THR A 46 0.54 9.95 -16.03
CA THR A 46 0.57 8.52 -15.68
C THR A 46 1.64 7.81 -16.53
N LYS A 47 2.63 7.20 -15.88
CA LYS A 47 3.66 6.38 -16.52
C LYS A 47 3.34 4.90 -16.52
N ALA A 48 2.75 4.41 -15.44
CA ALA A 48 2.43 3.00 -15.27
C ALA A 48 1.23 2.81 -14.34
N LYS A 49 0.75 1.58 -14.25
CA LYS A 49 -0.24 1.13 -13.26
C LYS A 49 0.42 0.13 -12.31
N ALA A 50 0.08 0.20 -11.03
CA ALA A 50 0.60 -0.70 -10.01
C ALA A 50 -0.50 -1.08 -9.01
N ALA A 51 -0.27 -2.13 -8.24
CA ALA A 51 -1.08 -2.48 -7.08
C ALA A 51 -0.41 -1.96 -5.81
N MET A 52 -1.19 -1.29 -4.94
CA MET A 52 -0.75 -0.78 -3.65
C MET A 52 -1.48 -1.56 -2.55
N LYS A 53 -0.74 -2.39 -1.81
CA LYS A 53 -1.22 -3.05 -0.61
C LYS A 53 -1.07 -2.12 0.59
N VAL A 54 -2.12 -2.01 1.41
CA VAL A 54 -2.15 -1.16 2.59
C VAL A 54 -2.66 -1.96 3.78
N GLU A 55 -1.88 -1.97 4.85
CA GLU A 55 -2.21 -2.62 6.12
C GLU A 55 -2.28 -1.55 7.23
N PRO A 56 -3.10 -1.77 8.28
CA PRO A 56 -3.13 -0.86 9.42
C PRO A 56 -1.79 -0.85 10.15
N LEU A 57 -1.42 0.32 10.69
CA LEU A 57 -0.29 0.41 11.59
C LEU A 57 -0.61 -0.37 12.86
N MET A 58 0.26 -1.31 13.21
CA MET A 58 0.10 -2.13 14.41
C MET A 58 0.75 -1.47 15.62
N LYS A 59 0.23 -1.76 16.82
CA LYS A 59 0.85 -1.31 18.08
C LYS A 59 2.22 -1.95 18.31
N SER A 60 2.38 -3.22 17.97
CA SER A 60 3.66 -3.93 18.04
C SER A 60 4.33 -3.97 16.68
N LYS A 61 5.66 -3.83 16.65
CA LYS A 61 6.46 -4.02 15.43
C LYS A 61 6.44 -5.46 14.94
N ASP A 62 6.31 -6.42 15.86
CA ASP A 62 6.30 -7.85 15.53
C ASP A 62 5.04 -8.25 14.77
N ASP A 63 3.98 -7.44 14.86
CA ASP A 63 2.73 -7.62 14.12
C ASP A 63 2.75 -6.93 12.74
N GLU A 64 3.83 -6.23 12.35
CA GLU A 64 3.95 -5.55 11.04
C GLU A 64 4.35 -6.51 9.91
N ILE A 65 3.38 -7.30 9.44
CA ILE A 65 3.58 -8.32 8.40
C ILE A 65 4.03 -7.73 7.06
N LEU A 66 3.47 -6.59 6.63
CA LEU A 66 3.86 -5.94 5.37
C LEU A 66 5.37 -5.67 5.27
N LYS A 67 6.05 -5.35 6.38
CA LYS A 67 7.51 -5.13 6.38
C LYS A 67 8.29 -6.41 6.14
N MET A 68 7.82 -7.54 6.68
CA MET A 68 8.40 -8.85 6.42
C MET A 68 8.22 -9.27 4.96
N GLU A 69 7.04 -9.04 4.37
CA GLU A 69 6.79 -9.30 2.94
C GLU A 69 7.77 -8.51 2.06
N ILE A 70 7.94 -7.21 2.32
CA ILE A 70 8.89 -6.36 1.59
C ILE A 70 10.32 -6.90 1.71
N PHE A 71 10.72 -7.34 2.91
CA PHE A 71 12.04 -7.89 3.15
C PHE A 71 12.30 -9.15 2.30
N VAL A 72 11.34 -10.06 2.23
CA VAL A 72 11.45 -11.28 1.41
C VAL A 72 11.44 -10.93 -0.08
N LEU A 73 10.52 -10.07 -0.54
CA LEU A 73 10.43 -9.65 -1.95
C LEU A 73 11.73 -9.01 -2.45
N LYS A 74 12.38 -8.18 -1.63
CA LYS A 74 13.69 -7.58 -1.94
C LYS A 74 14.80 -8.62 -2.13
N LYS A 75 14.72 -9.77 -1.46
CA LYS A 75 15.70 -10.87 -1.63
C LYS A 75 15.43 -11.71 -2.89
N ILE A 76 14.18 -11.75 -3.35
CA ILE A 76 13.78 -12.51 -4.55
C ILE A 76 14.00 -11.69 -5.82
N GLN A 77 13.92 -10.35 -5.72
CA GLN A 77 14.31 -9.45 -6.79
C GLN A 77 15.78 -9.70 -7.17
N LYS A 78 15.98 -10.34 -8.33
CA LYS A 78 17.30 -10.53 -8.94
C LYS A 78 17.82 -9.23 -9.53
#